data_AF-W7XFU8-F1
#
_entry.id   AF-W7XFU8-F1
#
_cell.length_a   1.000
_cell.length_b   1.000
_cell.length_c   1.000
_cell.angle_alpha   90.00
_cell.angle_beta   90.00
_cell.angle_gamma   90.00
#
_symmetry.space_group_name_H-M   'P 1'
#
loop_
_entity.id
_entity.type
_entity.pdbx_description
1 polymer ?
#
loop_
_entity_poly.entity_id
_entity_poly.type
_entity_poly.pdbx_seq_one_letter_code
_entity_poly.pdbx_strand_id
1 'polypeptide(L)'
;MIQQIKYYKNLEEFINSSLSSHLVLHIDLSENQIGDQDASGLGSALANCTNLSNLTLDINRNQIGAIGASDLGSALANCTNLSNLTLNLCENQIGDQGVSGLSSALANCTNFSNLALNLSWNQIGVIGASDLGFALANFSNLSNLTLKLRQNQYICLEL
;
A
#
# COMPACT_ATOMS: atom_id res chain seq x y z
N MET A 1 20.19 19.27 -4.72
CA MET A 1 18.78 19.70 -4.90
C MET A 1 17.99 18.97 -3.84
N ILE A 2 17.49 19.66 -2.81
CA ILE A 2 16.68 19.00 -1.77
C ILE A 2 15.34 18.68 -2.42
N GLN A 3 14.99 17.40 -2.54
CA GLN A 3 13.67 17.01 -3.07
C GLN A 3 12.60 17.53 -2.11
N GLN A 4 11.67 18.34 -2.63
CA GLN A 4 10.56 18.84 -1.82
C GLN A 4 9.56 17.70 -1.59
N ILE A 5 9.38 17.32 -0.33
CA ILE A 5 8.33 16.39 0.07
C ILE A 5 7.00 17.12 -0.02
N LYS A 6 6.02 16.52 -0.71
CA LYS A 6 4.63 17.00 -0.71
C LYS A 6 3.81 16.16 0.26
N TYR A 7 2.94 16.83 0.99
CA TYR A 7 2.22 16.27 2.12
C TYR A 7 0.73 16.53 1.94
N TYR A 8 -0.09 15.49 2.04
CA TYR A 8 -1.54 15.57 1.90
C TYR A 8 -2.23 14.89 3.09
N LYS A 9 -3.24 15.56 3.65
CA LYS A 9 -4.15 15.03 4.67
C LYS A 9 -5.60 14.89 4.21
N ASN A 10 -5.84 15.23 2.95
CA ASN A 10 -7.14 15.25 2.35
C ASN A 10 -7.05 14.62 0.95
N LEU A 11 -7.94 13.68 0.68
CA LEU A 11 -7.93 12.90 -0.56
C LEU A 11 -8.22 13.79 -1.78
N GLU A 12 -9.17 14.71 -1.66
CA GLU A 12 -9.55 15.64 -2.72
C GLU A 12 -8.41 16.60 -3.08
N GLU A 13 -7.67 17.09 -2.08
CA GLU A 13 -6.48 17.91 -2.30
C GLU A 13 -5.40 17.16 -3.08
N PHE A 14 -5.16 15.88 -2.74
CA PHE A 14 -4.22 15.04 -3.47
C PHE A 14 -4.68 14.80 -4.91
N ILE A 15 -5.92 14.38 -5.12
CA ILE A 15 -6.46 14.06 -6.45
C ILE A 15 -6.42 15.28 -7.38
N ASN A 16 -6.68 16.49 -6.85
CA ASN A 16 -6.67 17.73 -7.63
C ASN A 16 -5.27 18.38 -7.77
N SER A 17 -4.23 17.75 -7.24
CA SER A 17 -2.85 18.25 -7.33
C SER A 17 -2.19 17.95 -8.68
N SER A 18 -0.98 18.48 -8.89
CA SER A 18 -0.18 18.15 -10.09
C SER A 18 0.49 16.78 -9.94
N LEU A 19 -0.28 15.71 -10.15
CA LEU A 19 0.10 14.32 -9.84
C LEU A 19 1.46 13.89 -10.39
N SER A 20 1.77 14.19 -11.66
CA SER A 20 3.03 13.81 -12.31
C SER A 20 4.26 14.58 -11.83
N SER A 21 4.08 15.70 -11.11
CA SER A 21 5.20 16.48 -10.57
C SER A 21 5.79 15.89 -9.27
N HIS A 22 5.11 14.92 -8.67
CA HIS A 22 5.49 14.37 -7.39
C HIS A 22 6.67 13.40 -7.50
N LEU A 23 7.74 13.74 -6.78
CA LEU A 23 8.92 12.87 -6.60
C LEU A 23 8.89 12.12 -5.26
N VAL A 24 8.44 12.80 -4.20
CA VAL A 24 8.35 12.28 -2.84
C VAL A 24 7.01 12.70 -2.24
N LEU A 25 6.19 11.72 -1.88
CA LEU A 25 4.86 11.91 -1.31
C LEU A 25 4.77 11.37 0.10
N HIS A 26 4.07 12.13 0.93
CA HIS A 26 3.49 11.64 2.17
C HIS A 26 1.99 11.94 2.15
N ILE A 27 1.17 10.91 2.21
CA ILE A 27 -0.28 11.01 2.25
C ILE A 27 -0.74 10.35 3.56
N ASP A 28 -1.38 11.13 4.43
CA ASP A 28 -1.96 10.66 5.68
C ASP A 28 -3.47 10.85 5.63
N LEU A 29 -4.16 9.76 5.34
CA LEU A 29 -5.61 9.68 5.29
C LEU A 29 -6.14 8.70 6.34
N SER A 30 -5.43 8.57 7.47
CA SER A 30 -5.89 7.76 8.59
C SER A 30 -7.23 8.27 9.14
N GLU A 31 -8.08 7.34 9.61
CA GLU A 31 -9.36 7.65 10.28
C GLU A 31 -10.36 8.49 9.44
N ASN A 32 -10.40 8.32 8.11
CA ASN A 32 -11.22 9.13 7.19
C ASN A 32 -12.43 8.40 6.57
N GLN A 33 -12.79 7.22 7.07
CA GLN A 33 -13.90 6.40 6.54
C GLN A 33 -13.72 6.00 5.06
N ILE A 34 -12.47 5.89 4.59
CA ILE A 34 -12.14 5.48 3.22
C ILE A 34 -12.61 4.05 2.99
N GLY A 35 -13.49 3.86 2.00
CA GLY A 35 -13.92 2.54 1.53
C GLY A 35 -13.17 2.09 0.27
N ASP A 36 -13.60 0.98 -0.32
CA ASP A 36 -13.00 0.43 -1.54
C ASP A 36 -13.03 1.41 -2.72
N GLN A 37 -14.12 2.17 -2.89
CA GLN A 37 -14.25 3.14 -3.98
C GLN A 37 -13.27 4.31 -3.83
N ASP A 38 -13.12 4.83 -2.61
CA ASP A 38 -12.17 5.90 -2.32
C ASP A 38 -10.72 5.42 -2.49
N ALA A 39 -10.42 4.20 -2.04
CA ALA A 39 -9.12 3.56 -2.24
C ALA A 39 -8.79 3.35 -3.73
N SER A 40 -9.79 2.97 -4.54
CA SER A 40 -9.65 2.85 -5.99
C SER A 40 -9.41 4.22 -6.67
N GLY A 41 -10.12 5.27 -6.21
CA GLY A 41 -9.88 6.65 -6.65
C GLY A 41 -8.49 7.17 -6.29
N LEU A 42 -8.04 6.91 -5.05
CA LEU A 42 -6.68 7.18 -4.59
C LEU A 42 -5.64 6.45 -5.44
N GLY A 43 -5.86 5.16 -5.70
CA GLY A 43 -5.01 4.35 -6.58
C GLY A 43 -4.93 4.95 -7.99
N SER A 44 -6.07 5.31 -8.58
CA SER A 44 -6.12 5.94 -9.89
C SER A 44 -5.32 7.25 -9.96
N ALA A 45 -5.34 8.05 -8.90
CA ALA A 45 -4.50 9.25 -8.81
C ALA A 45 -3.01 8.91 -8.64
N LEU A 46 -2.66 7.95 -7.77
CA LEU A 46 -1.28 7.49 -7.59
C LEU A 46 -0.67 6.92 -8.88
N ALA A 47 -1.45 6.21 -9.70
CA ALA A 47 -0.98 5.69 -10.97
C ALA A 47 -0.51 6.80 -11.95
N ASN A 48 -0.98 8.04 -11.76
CA ASN A 48 -0.54 9.20 -12.53
C ASN A 48 0.70 9.91 -11.94
N CYS A 49 1.19 9.48 -10.78
CA CYS A 49 2.44 9.96 -10.18
C CYS A 49 3.66 9.25 -10.80
N THR A 50 3.84 9.39 -12.11
CA THR A 50 4.84 8.64 -12.90
C THR A 50 6.30 8.89 -12.51
N ASN A 51 6.60 10.02 -11.86
CA ASN A 51 7.95 10.36 -11.37
C ASN A 51 8.17 10.00 -9.89
N LEU A 52 7.18 9.36 -9.25
CA LEU A 52 7.21 9.08 -7.81
C LEU A 52 8.31 8.06 -7.49
N SER A 53 9.23 8.48 -6.63
CA SER A 53 10.37 7.65 -6.18
C SER A 53 10.22 7.17 -4.75
N ASN A 54 9.47 7.91 -3.93
CA ASN A 54 9.26 7.67 -2.52
C ASN A 54 7.80 7.94 -2.15
N LEU A 55 7.14 6.95 -1.54
CA LEU A 55 5.77 7.08 -1.06
C LEU A 55 5.67 6.63 0.39
N THR A 56 5.15 7.52 1.23
CA THR A 56 4.55 7.15 2.51
C THR A 56 3.05 7.35 2.38
N LEU A 57 2.30 6.25 2.47
CA LEU A 57 0.84 6.26 2.45
C LEU A 57 0.32 5.65 3.75
N ASP A 58 -0.27 6.49 4.58
CA ASP A 58 -0.99 6.08 5.78
C ASP A 58 -2.50 6.16 5.54
N ILE A 59 -3.15 5.01 5.50
CA ILE A 59 -4.60 4.83 5.32
C ILE A 59 -5.12 3.87 6.39
N ASN A 60 -4.51 3.89 7.57
CA ASN A 60 -4.94 3.08 8.70
C ASN A 60 -6.34 3.49 9.21
N ARG A 61 -7.02 2.60 9.93
CA ARG A 61 -8.31 2.87 10.58
C ARG A 61 -9.39 3.31 9.59
N ASN A 62 -9.51 2.58 8.50
CA ASN A 62 -10.49 2.83 7.45
C ASN A 62 -11.32 1.57 7.18
N GLN A 63 -12.09 1.56 6.09
CA GLN A 63 -13.03 0.50 5.74
C GLN A 63 -12.62 -0.18 4.42
N ILE A 64 -11.31 -0.21 4.14
CA ILE A 64 -10.78 -0.81 2.91
C ILE A 64 -10.89 -2.32 3.00
N GLY A 65 -11.59 -2.91 2.04
CA GLY A 65 -11.78 -4.34 1.88
C GLY A 65 -10.83 -4.93 0.83
N ALA A 66 -11.24 -6.07 0.28
CA ALA A 66 -10.42 -6.79 -0.69
C ALA A 66 -10.24 -6.03 -2.02
N ILE A 67 -11.29 -5.36 -2.50
CA ILE A 67 -11.27 -4.67 -3.79
C ILE A 67 -10.34 -3.46 -3.70
N GLY A 68 -10.51 -2.61 -2.69
CA GLY A 68 -9.69 -1.41 -2.54
C GLY A 68 -8.20 -1.72 -2.33
N ALA A 69 -7.87 -2.78 -1.60
CA ALA A 69 -6.49 -3.22 -1.44
C ALA A 69 -5.87 -3.72 -2.76
N SER A 70 -6.62 -4.51 -3.54
CA SER A 70 -6.16 -5.01 -4.84
C SER A 70 -5.98 -3.89 -5.86
N ASP A 71 -6.92 -2.96 -5.91
CA ASP A 71 -6.87 -1.79 -6.80
C ASP A 71 -5.68 -0.88 -6.43
N LEU A 72 -5.46 -0.66 -5.14
CA LEU A 72 -4.31 0.12 -4.66
C LEU A 72 -2.99 -0.55 -5.07
N GLY A 73 -2.87 -1.87 -4.94
CA GLY A 73 -1.69 -2.60 -5.41
C GLY A 73 -1.47 -2.43 -6.91
N SER A 74 -2.53 -2.61 -7.70
CA SER A 74 -2.48 -2.48 -9.16
C SER A 74 -2.08 -1.07 -9.60
N ALA A 75 -2.57 -0.04 -8.90
CA ALA A 75 -2.17 1.34 -9.11
C ALA A 75 -0.70 1.59 -8.78
N LEU A 76 -0.22 1.10 -7.64
CA LEU A 76 1.18 1.24 -7.22
C LEU A 76 2.14 0.56 -8.21
N ALA A 77 1.72 -0.51 -8.88
CA ALA A 77 2.49 -1.14 -9.94
C ALA A 77 2.79 -0.23 -11.15
N ASN A 78 1.98 0.82 -11.37
CA ASN A 78 2.24 1.82 -12.40
C ASN A 78 3.26 2.88 -11.98
N CYS A 79 3.61 2.97 -10.69
CA CYS A 79 4.64 3.87 -10.19
C CYS A 79 6.03 3.25 -10.43
N THR A 80 6.44 3.13 -11.70
CA THR A 80 7.63 2.37 -12.10
C THR A 80 8.95 2.90 -11.53
N ASN A 81 9.00 4.17 -11.13
CA ASN A 81 10.16 4.79 -10.48
C ASN A 81 10.19 4.60 -8.95
N LEU A 82 9.15 4.01 -8.36
CA LEU A 82 9.01 3.88 -6.91
C LEU A 82 10.04 2.88 -6.38
N SER A 83 10.90 3.35 -5.48
CA SER A 83 11.98 2.55 -4.88
C SER A 83 11.86 2.42 -3.37
N ASN A 84 11.06 3.29 -2.74
CA ASN A 84 10.78 3.29 -1.31
C ASN A 84 9.27 3.40 -1.08
N LEU A 85 8.69 2.36 -0.51
CA LEU A 85 7.27 2.32 -0.16
C LEU A 85 7.10 2.07 1.33
N THR A 86 6.42 2.99 2.00
CA THR A 86 5.82 2.78 3.31
C THR A 86 4.30 2.81 3.15
N LEU A 87 3.65 1.67 3.37
CA LEU A 87 2.21 1.50 3.25
C LEU A 87 1.63 1.02 4.57
N ASN A 88 0.83 1.87 5.22
CA ASN A 88 0.14 1.55 6.46
C ASN A 88 -1.35 1.33 6.18
N LEU A 89 -1.74 0.06 6.15
CA LEU A 89 -3.10 -0.44 5.97
C LEU A 89 -3.66 -1.04 7.27
N CYS A 90 -3.07 -0.70 8.42
CA CYS A 90 -3.48 -1.22 9.71
C CYS A 90 -4.95 -0.91 10.02
N GLU A 91 -5.66 -1.83 10.68
CA GLU A 91 -7.03 -1.59 11.15
C GLU A 91 -7.99 -1.27 9.97
N ASN A 92 -8.06 -2.21 9.02
CA ASN A 92 -8.95 -2.19 7.86
C ASN A 92 -9.70 -3.55 7.77
N GLN A 93 -10.38 -3.81 6.66
CA GLN A 93 -11.20 -5.01 6.43
C GLN A 93 -10.57 -5.93 5.37
N ILE A 94 -9.25 -5.93 5.24
CA ILE A 94 -8.55 -6.67 4.19
C ILE A 94 -8.49 -8.15 4.56
N GLY A 95 -9.10 -8.99 3.73
CA GLY A 95 -8.99 -10.45 3.80
C GLY A 95 -7.91 -11.02 2.87
N ASP A 96 -7.86 -12.35 2.78
CA ASP A 96 -6.91 -13.08 1.92
C ASP A 96 -6.89 -12.57 0.48
N GLN A 97 -8.07 -12.43 -0.15
CA GLN A 97 -8.16 -11.96 -1.53
C GLN A 97 -7.56 -10.56 -1.73
N GLY A 98 -7.74 -9.67 -0.75
CA GLY A 98 -7.22 -8.31 -0.83
C GLY A 98 -5.71 -8.26 -0.72
N VAL A 99 -5.13 -9.02 0.23
CA VAL A 99 -3.68 -9.07 0.37
C VAL A 99 -3.01 -9.81 -0.79
N SER A 100 -3.64 -10.86 -1.34
CA SER A 100 -3.12 -11.56 -2.52
C SER A 100 -3.13 -10.66 -3.77
N GLY A 101 -4.20 -9.86 -3.97
CA GLY A 101 -4.26 -8.87 -5.04
C GLY A 101 -3.19 -7.78 -4.88
N LEU A 102 -3.09 -7.21 -3.68
CA LEU A 102 -2.06 -6.23 -3.33
C LEU A 102 -0.64 -6.77 -3.57
N SER A 103 -0.35 -7.98 -3.07
CA SER A 103 1.00 -8.56 -3.11
C SER A 103 1.40 -8.99 -4.53
N SER A 104 0.47 -9.59 -5.29
CA SER A 104 0.68 -9.97 -6.69
C SER A 104 1.00 -8.75 -7.56
N ALA A 105 0.26 -7.65 -7.38
CA ALA A 105 0.52 -6.42 -8.11
C ALA A 105 1.88 -5.82 -7.74
N LEU A 106 2.20 -5.74 -6.44
CA LEU A 106 3.49 -5.23 -5.97
C LEU A 106 4.67 -6.11 -6.39
N ALA A 107 4.49 -7.41 -6.61
CA ALA A 107 5.57 -8.30 -7.06
C ALA A 107 6.16 -7.90 -8.43
N ASN A 108 5.41 -7.11 -9.23
CA ASN A 108 5.91 -6.54 -10.48
C ASN A 108 6.81 -5.31 -10.28
N CYS A 109 6.83 -4.73 -9.07
CA CYS A 109 7.66 -3.58 -8.71
C CYS A 109 9.07 -4.02 -8.35
N THR A 110 9.92 -4.26 -9.35
CA THR A 110 11.29 -4.76 -9.13
C THR A 110 12.29 -3.70 -8.64
N ASN A 111 11.90 -2.43 -8.60
CA ASN A 111 12.76 -1.31 -8.23
C ASN A 111 12.80 -1.02 -6.72
N PHE A 112 12.05 -1.77 -5.89
CA PHE A 112 12.06 -1.54 -4.44
C PHE A 112 13.39 -1.88 -3.80
N SER A 113 13.93 -0.90 -3.08
CA SER A 113 15.05 -1.04 -2.15
C SER A 113 14.59 -1.07 -0.68
N ASN A 114 13.47 -0.41 -0.38
CA ASN A 114 12.85 -0.39 0.95
C ASN A 114 11.34 -0.61 0.83
N LEU A 115 10.84 -1.59 1.59
CA LEU A 115 9.41 -1.88 1.70
C LEU A 115 9.03 -1.97 3.18
N ALA A 116 8.15 -1.08 3.62
CA ALA A 116 7.52 -1.13 4.93
C ALA A 116 6.01 -1.32 4.73
N LEU A 117 5.50 -2.50 5.06
CA LEU A 117 4.09 -2.86 4.92
C LEU A 117 3.51 -3.20 6.30
N ASN A 118 2.50 -2.43 6.71
CA ASN A 118 1.74 -2.70 7.92
C ASN A 118 0.31 -3.10 7.56
N LEU A 119 0.02 -4.37 7.77
CA LEU A 119 -1.28 -5.01 7.56
C LEU A 119 -1.88 -5.51 8.88
N SER A 120 -1.39 -5.03 10.03
CA SER A 120 -1.90 -5.46 11.34
C SER A 120 -3.39 -5.13 11.49
N TRP A 121 -4.11 -5.87 12.34
CA TRP A 121 -5.55 -5.65 12.59
C TRP A 121 -6.38 -5.69 11.30
N ASN A 122 -6.22 -6.75 10.51
CA ASN A 122 -7.01 -7.03 9.32
C ASN A 122 -7.61 -8.45 9.43
N GLN A 123 -8.17 -8.95 8.34
CA GLN A 123 -8.85 -10.25 8.25
C GLN A 123 -8.01 -11.27 7.46
N ILE A 124 -6.68 -11.15 7.50
CA ILE A 124 -5.78 -11.99 6.72
C ILE A 124 -5.63 -13.37 7.39
N GLY A 125 -5.96 -14.42 6.65
CA GLY A 125 -5.78 -15.81 7.01
C GLY A 125 -4.44 -16.37 6.53
N VAL A 126 -4.30 -17.68 6.66
CA VAL A 126 -3.06 -18.40 6.29
C VAL A 126 -2.78 -18.35 4.79
N ILE A 127 -3.82 -18.29 3.95
CA ILE A 127 -3.69 -18.25 2.49
C ILE A 127 -3.09 -16.90 2.08
N GLY A 128 -3.68 -15.79 2.53
CA GLY A 128 -3.19 -14.45 2.19
C GLY A 128 -1.79 -14.18 2.73
N ALA A 129 -1.49 -14.69 3.93
CA ALA A 129 -0.13 -14.62 4.48
C ALA A 129 0.89 -15.41 3.65
N SER A 130 0.53 -16.61 3.16
CA SER A 130 1.37 -17.41 2.27
C SER A 130 1.60 -16.71 0.93
N ASP A 131 0.54 -16.17 0.31
CA ASP A 131 0.62 -15.44 -0.96
C ASP A 131 1.50 -14.19 -0.83
N LEU A 132 1.36 -13.46 0.27
CA LEU A 132 2.23 -12.33 0.58
C LEU A 132 3.71 -12.78 0.72
N GLY A 133 3.97 -13.89 1.41
CA GLY A 133 5.33 -14.44 1.52
C GLY A 133 5.92 -14.84 0.16
N PHE A 134 5.12 -15.47 -0.70
CA PHE A 134 5.54 -15.83 -2.06
C PHE A 134 5.84 -14.60 -2.91
N ALA A 135 4.98 -13.59 -2.89
CA ALA A 135 5.21 -12.33 -3.59
C ALA A 135 6.48 -11.62 -3.08
N LEU A 136 6.70 -11.61 -1.77
CA LEU A 136 7.88 -10.99 -1.16
C LEU A 136 9.20 -11.65 -1.59
N ALA A 137 9.17 -12.94 -1.90
CA ALA A 137 10.34 -13.67 -2.39
C ALA A 137 10.81 -13.19 -3.79
N ASN A 138 9.96 -12.48 -4.54
CA ASN A 138 10.31 -11.95 -5.87
C ASN A 138 11.08 -10.62 -5.81
N PHE A 139 11.14 -9.92 -4.67
CA PHE A 139 11.89 -8.66 -4.57
C PHE A 139 13.39 -8.90 -4.39
N SER A 140 14.09 -9.10 -5.50
CA SER A 140 15.54 -9.37 -5.52
C SER A 140 16.42 -8.18 -5.11
N ASN A 141 15.91 -6.95 -5.23
CA ASN A 141 16.65 -5.71 -4.91
C ASN A 141 16.36 -5.16 -3.51
N LEU A 142 15.51 -5.85 -2.73
CA LEU A 142 15.05 -5.36 -1.44
C LEU A 142 16.19 -5.42 -0.41
N SER A 143 16.58 -4.26 0.10
CA SER A 143 17.61 -4.15 1.15
C SER A 143 16.99 -4.11 2.54
N ASN A 144 15.81 -3.50 2.68
CA ASN A 144 15.09 -3.44 3.95
C ASN A 144 13.63 -3.84 3.77
N LEU A 145 13.20 -4.81 4.57
CA LEU A 145 11.82 -5.24 4.69
C LEU A 145 11.35 -5.01 6.12
N THR A 146 10.29 -4.22 6.28
CA THR A 146 9.49 -4.18 7.51
C THR A 146 8.11 -4.72 7.19
N LEU A 147 7.74 -5.85 7.82
CA LEU A 147 6.42 -6.45 7.66
C LEU A 147 5.74 -6.58 9.02
N LYS A 148 4.55 -6.00 9.16
CA LYS A 148 3.73 -6.09 10.37
C LYS A 148 2.39 -6.74 10.02
N LEU A 149 2.11 -7.87 10.64
CA LEU A 149 0.91 -8.68 10.39
C LEU A 149 0.13 -9.02 11.68
N ARG A 150 0.43 -8.34 12.80
CA ARG A 150 -0.14 -8.66 14.13
C ARG A 150 -1.68 -8.56 14.11
N GLN A 151 -2.37 -9.39 14.90
CA GLN A 151 -3.84 -9.36 15.04
C GLN A 151 -4.56 -9.57 13.70
N ASN A 152 -4.13 -10.58 12.96
CA ASN A 152 -4.83 -11.11 11.79
C ASN A 152 -5.34 -12.52 12.09
N GLN A 153 -6.22 -13.05 11.24
CA GLN A 153 -6.92 -14.31 11.48
C GLN A 153 -6.00 -15.54 11.52
N TYR A 154 -4.77 -15.47 10.99
CA TYR A 154 -3.79 -16.56 11.09
C TYR A 154 -3.20 -16.78 12.51
N ILE A 155 -3.50 -15.90 13.48
CA ILE A 155 -3.08 -16.04 14.90
C ILE A 155 -4.16 -16.70 15.77
N CYS A 156 -5.26 -17.21 15.20
CA CYS A 156 -6.04 -18.24 15.90
C CYS A 156 -5.32 -19.60 15.83
N LEU A 157 -4.17 -19.71 16.49
CA LEU A 157 -3.82 -20.96 17.14
C LEU A 157 -4.82 -21.08 18.29
N GLU A 158 -5.88 -21.85 18.09
CA GLU A 158 -6.60 -22.45 19.20
C GLU A 158 -5.56 -23.24 20.01
N LEU A 159 -5.20 -22.71 21.18
CA LEU A 159 -4.56 -23.43 22.28
C LEU A 159 -5.65 -23.87 23.25
#